data_AF-A0A3A5VJ66-F1
#
_entry.id   AF-A0A3A5VJ66-F1
#
_cell.length_a   1.000
_cell.length_b   1.000
_cell.length_c   1.000
_cell.angle_alpha   90.00
_cell.angle_beta   90.00
_cell.angle_gamma   90.00
#
_symmetry.space_group_name_H-M   'P 1'
#
loop_
_entity.id
_entity.type
_entity.pdbx_description
1 polymer ?
#
loop_
_entity_poly.entity_id
_entity_poly.type
_entity_poly.pdbx_seq_one_letter_code
_entity_poly.pdbx_strand_id
1 'polypeptide(L)'
;MRAEHANCEAGWQEYLDHISKCDLPQRQQEWLHIDVRAMFSSTPLLHHELDRESGESLLFLHDSLVLLCPQQRILHHFPRHLIHCFVEDRRHHVVREDTTVFRAELFSISPLEEQLCWISKCDEDHEVPVMQQRISRWMRWLNRQ
;
A
#
# COMPACT_ATOMS: atom_id res chain seq x y z
N MET A 1 -25.98 0.37 -6.89
CA MET A 1 -25.82 -1.08 -7.17
C MET A 1 -24.98 -1.38 -8.42
N ARG A 2 -25.45 -1.28 -9.68
CA ARG A 2 -24.62 -1.66 -10.86
C ARG A 2 -23.31 -0.86 -11.01
N ALA A 3 -23.32 0.44 -10.74
CA ALA A 3 -22.14 1.30 -10.85
C ALA A 3 -21.09 1.05 -9.75
N GLU A 4 -21.52 0.72 -8.53
CA GLU A 4 -20.63 0.40 -7.41
C GLU A 4 -19.93 -0.94 -7.61
N HIS A 5 -20.64 -1.95 -8.13
CA HIS A 5 -20.03 -3.22 -8.52
C HIS A 5 -19.03 -3.05 -9.67
N ALA A 6 -19.34 -2.23 -10.68
CA ALA A 6 -18.41 -1.94 -11.77
C ALA A 6 -17.14 -1.22 -11.27
N ASN A 7 -17.29 -0.29 -10.32
CA ASN A 7 -16.15 0.41 -9.72
C ASN A 7 -15.32 -0.49 -8.79
N CYS A 8 -15.97 -1.41 -8.09
CA CYS A 8 -15.32 -2.45 -7.28
C CYS A 8 -14.43 -3.35 -8.12
N GLU A 9 -14.92 -3.82 -9.27
CA GLU A 9 -14.15 -4.66 -10.19
C GLU A 9 -12.96 -3.93 -10.81
N ALA A 10 -13.12 -2.65 -11.18
CA ALA A 10 -12.06 -1.88 -11.84
C ALA A 10 -10.78 -1.76 -11.00
N GLY A 11 -10.90 -1.43 -9.71
CA GLY A 11 -9.74 -1.31 -8.82
C GLY A 11 -9.00 -2.64 -8.63
N TRP A 12 -9.75 -3.74 -8.47
CA TRP A 12 -9.15 -5.08 -8.36
C TRP A 12 -8.48 -5.53 -9.66
N GLN A 13 -9.08 -5.24 -10.82
CA GLN A 13 -8.46 -5.58 -12.09
C GLN A 13 -7.15 -4.81 -12.30
N GLU A 14 -7.13 -3.51 -12.00
CA GLU A 14 -5.89 -2.72 -12.08
C GLU A 14 -4.79 -3.27 -11.16
N TYR A 15 -5.16 -3.68 -9.95
CA TYR A 15 -4.23 -4.34 -9.02
C TYR A 15 -3.66 -5.64 -9.59
N LEU A 16 -4.51 -6.55 -10.05
CA LEU A 16 -4.09 -7.84 -10.60
C LEU A 16 -3.25 -7.69 -11.88
N ASP A 17 -3.55 -6.68 -12.71
CA ASP A 17 -2.75 -6.35 -13.89
C ASP A 17 -1.35 -5.83 -13.50
N HIS A 18 -1.22 -5.12 -12.38
CA HIS A 18 0.08 -4.70 -11.85
C HIS A 18 0.87 -5.87 -11.25
N ILE A 19 0.20 -6.78 -10.55
CA ILE A 19 0.81 -8.02 -10.04
C ILE A 19 1.31 -8.92 -11.16
N SER A 20 0.54 -9.06 -12.23
CA SER A 20 0.94 -9.88 -13.40
C SER A 20 2.20 -9.39 -14.10
N LYS A 21 2.61 -8.13 -13.87
CA LYS A 21 3.86 -7.56 -14.40
C LYS A 21 5.06 -7.78 -13.49
N CYS A 22 4.85 -8.31 -12.29
CA CYS A 22 5.91 -8.63 -11.34
C CYS A 22 6.43 -10.04 -11.62
N ASP A 23 7.74 -10.25 -11.47
CA ASP A 23 8.39 -11.55 -11.69
C ASP A 23 8.25 -12.45 -10.45
N LEU A 24 7.00 -12.79 -10.11
CA LEU A 24 6.67 -13.59 -8.93
C LEU A 24 6.54 -15.08 -9.29
N PRO A 25 6.96 -16.01 -8.41
CA PRO A 25 6.71 -17.43 -8.56
C PRO A 25 5.21 -17.73 -8.77
N GLN A 26 4.91 -18.71 -9.63
CA GLN A 26 3.53 -19.07 -9.99
C GLN A 26 2.61 -19.27 -8.77
N ARG A 27 3.08 -19.94 -7.71
CA ARG A 27 2.28 -20.15 -6.49
C ARG A 27 1.89 -18.86 -5.78
N GLN A 28 2.74 -17.83 -5.85
CA GLN A 28 2.43 -16.52 -5.27
C GLN A 28 1.43 -15.78 -6.14
N GLN A 29 1.58 -15.86 -7.46
CA GLN A 29 0.59 -15.30 -8.39
C GLN A 29 -0.78 -15.96 -8.22
N GLU A 30 -0.84 -17.29 -8.13
CA GLU A 30 -2.09 -18.03 -7.88
C GLU A 30 -2.75 -17.60 -6.58
N TRP A 31 -1.97 -17.47 -5.50
CA TRP A 31 -2.48 -17.00 -4.21
C TRP A 31 -3.09 -15.59 -4.31
N LEU A 32 -2.44 -14.66 -5.02
CA LEU A 32 -2.97 -13.30 -5.21
C LEU A 32 -4.20 -13.27 -6.13
N HIS A 33 -4.14 -13.97 -7.27
CA HIS A 33 -5.18 -13.94 -8.30
C HIS A 33 -6.43 -14.75 -7.93
N ILE A 34 -6.28 -15.82 -7.15
CA ILE A 34 -7.37 -16.74 -6.81
C ILE A 34 -7.79 -16.51 -5.37
N ASP A 35 -6.90 -16.80 -4.41
CA ASP A 35 -7.26 -16.86 -3.00
C ASP A 35 -7.58 -15.46 -2.45
N VAL A 36 -6.67 -14.49 -2.61
CA VAL A 36 -6.86 -13.12 -2.14
C VAL A 36 -8.05 -12.47 -2.83
N ARG A 37 -8.15 -12.59 -4.16
CA ARG A 37 -9.27 -12.01 -4.91
C ARG A 37 -10.62 -12.54 -4.45
N ALA A 38 -10.72 -13.84 -4.13
CA ALA A 38 -11.95 -14.43 -3.63
C ALA A 38 -12.37 -13.84 -2.27
N MET A 39 -11.42 -13.60 -1.36
CA MET A 39 -11.69 -13.00 -0.04
C MET A 39 -12.29 -11.60 -0.14
N PHE A 40 -11.97 -10.84 -1.19
CA PHE A 40 -12.46 -9.47 -1.39
C PHE A 40 -13.46 -9.34 -2.55
N SER A 41 -14.13 -10.43 -2.92
CA SER A 41 -15.07 -10.48 -4.05
C SER A 41 -16.16 -9.40 -4.04
N SER A 42 -16.58 -8.95 -2.85
CA SER A 42 -17.60 -7.91 -2.65
C SER A 42 -17.06 -6.60 -2.08
N THR A 43 -15.73 -6.46 -1.94
CA THR A 43 -15.12 -5.30 -1.27
C THR A 43 -14.41 -4.40 -2.29
N PRO A 44 -14.84 -3.14 -2.46
CA PRO A 44 -14.18 -2.22 -3.39
C PRO A 44 -12.75 -1.90 -2.96
N LEU A 45 -11.80 -2.08 -3.89
CA LEU A 45 -10.44 -1.59 -3.73
C LEU A 45 -10.37 -0.13 -4.17
N LEU A 46 -10.05 0.78 -3.25
CA LEU A 46 -9.99 2.21 -3.54
C LEU A 46 -8.66 2.63 -4.16
N HIS A 47 -7.58 1.99 -3.72
CA HIS A 47 -6.22 2.23 -4.17
C HIS A 47 -5.32 1.07 -3.72
N HIS A 48 -4.19 0.89 -4.37
CA HIS A 48 -3.15 -0.03 -3.96
C HIS A 48 -1.76 0.58 -4.11
N GLU A 49 -0.87 0.14 -3.24
CA GLU A 49 0.57 0.28 -3.41
C GLU A 49 1.16 -1.10 -3.67
N LEU A 50 2.24 -1.15 -4.44
CA LEU A 50 2.91 -2.39 -4.83
C LEU A 50 4.41 -2.19 -4.82
N ASP A 51 5.10 -3.04 -4.08
CA ASP A 51 6.52 -3.29 -4.28
C ASP A 51 6.67 -4.34 -5.39
N ARG A 52 7.29 -3.94 -6.50
CA ARG A 52 7.43 -4.80 -7.68
C ARG A 52 8.51 -5.87 -7.53
N GLU A 53 9.44 -5.70 -6.58
CA GLU A 53 10.51 -6.66 -6.35
C GLU A 53 10.01 -7.84 -5.50
N SER A 54 9.32 -7.54 -4.39
CA SER A 54 8.81 -8.55 -3.46
C SER A 54 7.39 -9.03 -3.78
N GLY A 55 6.61 -8.23 -4.52
CA GLY A 55 5.17 -8.43 -4.70
C GLY A 55 4.34 -7.99 -3.50
N GLU A 56 4.96 -7.49 -2.42
CA GLU A 56 4.24 -6.98 -1.27
C GLU A 56 3.31 -5.84 -1.68
N SER A 57 2.09 -5.90 -1.19
CA SER A 57 1.03 -5.01 -1.65
C SER A 57 0.28 -4.42 -0.46
N LEU A 58 -0.04 -3.13 -0.56
CA LEU A 58 -0.87 -2.45 0.43
C LEU A 58 -2.19 -2.04 -0.21
N LEU A 59 -3.28 -2.66 0.23
CA LEU A 59 -4.61 -2.44 -0.31
C LEU A 59 -5.39 -1.47 0.57
N PHE A 60 -5.87 -0.38 -0.02
CA PHE A 60 -6.67 0.64 0.65
C PHE A 60 -8.16 0.35 0.41
N LEU A 61 -8.85 -0.10 1.45
CA LEU A 61 -10.29 -0.38 1.44
C LEU A 61 -11.04 0.79 2.07
N HIS A 62 -12.36 0.72 2.21
CA HIS A 62 -13.12 1.84 2.79
C HIS A 62 -12.69 2.17 4.22
N ASP A 63 -12.71 1.18 5.11
CA ASP A 63 -12.48 1.34 6.55
C ASP A 63 -11.20 0.67 7.06
N SER A 64 -10.40 0.10 6.17
CA SER A 64 -9.22 -0.67 6.54
C SER A 64 -8.15 -0.70 5.48
N LEU A 65 -6.97 -1.09 5.92
CA LEU A 65 -5.78 -1.30 5.13
C LEU A 65 -5.39 -2.77 5.21
N VAL A 66 -5.00 -3.37 4.09
CA VAL A 66 -4.55 -4.76 4.06
C VAL A 66 -3.15 -4.84 3.49
N LEU A 67 -2.22 -5.41 4.26
CA LEU A 67 -0.88 -5.75 3.80
C LEU A 67 -0.87 -7.21 3.34
N LEU A 68 -0.44 -7.43 2.10
CA LEU A 68 -0.23 -8.75 1.52
C LEU A 68 1.26 -9.03 1.43
N CYS A 69 1.67 -10.17 1.96
CA CYS A 69 3.05 -10.66 1.95
C CYS A 69 3.09 -11.98 1.17
N PRO A 70 3.28 -11.96 -0.18
CA PRO A 70 3.12 -13.14 -1.03
C PRO A 70 4.10 -14.26 -0.74
N GLN A 71 5.33 -13.93 -0.35
CA GLN A 71 6.36 -14.91 -0.02
C GLN A 71 5.95 -15.80 1.16
N GLN A 72 5.35 -15.20 2.18
CA GLN A 72 4.86 -15.86 3.38
C GLN A 72 3.41 -16.36 3.21
N ARG A 73 2.70 -15.87 2.19
CA ARG A 73 1.25 -16.04 1.98
C ARG A 73 0.44 -15.57 3.18
N ILE A 74 0.86 -14.45 3.74
CA ILE A 74 0.21 -13.82 4.90
C ILE A 74 -0.54 -12.57 4.45
N LEU A 75 -1.70 -12.37 5.06
CA LEU A 75 -2.52 -11.18 4.92
C LEU A 75 -2.70 -10.58 6.31
N HIS A 76 -2.29 -9.32 6.47
CA HIS A 76 -2.56 -8.55 7.68
C HIS A 76 -3.61 -7.49 7.41
N HIS A 77 -4.64 -7.41 8.26
CA HIS A 77 -5.72 -6.45 8.13
C HIS A 77 -5.69 -5.46 9.29
N PHE A 78 -5.68 -4.17 8.96
CA PHE A 78 -5.57 -3.09 9.94
C PHE A 78 -6.76 -2.13 9.81
N PRO A 79 -7.53 -1.88 10.88
CA PRO A 79 -8.55 -0.84 10.90
C PRO A 79 -7.97 0.55 10.62
N ARG A 80 -8.63 1.35 9.78
CA ARG A 80 -8.15 2.69 9.36
C ARG A 80 -7.83 3.61 10.54
N HIS A 81 -8.63 3.56 11.60
CA HIS A 81 -8.46 4.41 12.78
C HIS A 81 -7.22 4.07 13.64
N LEU A 82 -6.54 2.95 13.35
CA LEU A 82 -5.27 2.55 13.99
C LEU A 82 -4.05 2.84 13.12
N ILE A 83 -4.26 3.31 11.88
CA ILE A 83 -3.16 3.63 10.98
C ILE A 83 -2.63 5.03 11.28
N HIS A 84 -1.32 5.09 11.52
CA HIS A 84 -0.56 6.32 11.63
C HIS A 84 0.16 6.62 10.32
N CYS A 85 0.34 7.90 10.01
CA CYS A 85 1.19 8.35 8.91
C CYS A 85 2.20 9.36 9.42
N PHE A 86 3.48 9.08 9.16
CA PHE A 86 4.59 9.96 9.49
C PHE A 86 5.19 10.48 8.19
N VAL A 87 5.49 11.77 8.14
CA VAL A 87 6.14 12.42 6.99
C VAL A 87 7.29 13.26 7.51
N GLU A 88 8.47 13.06 6.94
CA GLU A 88 9.71 13.73 7.30
C GLU A 88 10.37 14.33 6.06
N ASP A 89 10.59 15.65 6.09
CA ASP A 89 11.25 16.42 5.04
C ASP A 89 12.61 16.90 5.57
N ARG A 90 13.70 16.38 5.00
CA ARG A 90 15.06 16.65 5.48
C ARG A 90 15.84 17.61 4.57
N ARG A 91 15.22 18.19 3.54
CA ARG A 91 15.89 19.12 2.58
C ARG A 91 16.59 20.30 3.23
N HIS A 92 16.10 20.74 4.40
CA HIS A 92 16.64 21.88 5.14
C HIS A 92 17.34 21.48 6.45
N HIS A 93 17.53 20.19 6.70
CA HIS A 93 18.26 19.72 7.87
C HIS A 93 19.78 19.79 7.60
N VAL A 94 20.60 19.79 8.66
CA VAL A 94 22.06 19.60 8.50
C VAL A 94 22.28 18.17 8.04
N VAL A 95 22.26 17.98 6.71
CA VAL A 95 22.30 16.67 6.04
C VAL A 95 23.62 15.98 6.37
N ARG A 96 23.54 14.77 6.95
CA ARG A 96 24.68 13.85 7.00
C ARG A 96 24.72 13.11 5.66
N GLU A 97 25.92 12.79 5.15
CA GLU A 97 26.06 11.94 3.96
C GLU A 97 25.22 10.64 4.14
N ASP A 98 24.60 10.17 3.05
CA ASP A 98 23.68 9.01 2.98
C ASP A 98 22.32 9.15 3.69
N THR A 99 21.81 10.38 3.90
CA THR A 99 20.46 10.56 4.48
C THR A 99 19.40 10.81 3.42
N THR A 100 18.31 10.06 3.52
CA THR A 100 17.15 10.21 2.64
C THR A 100 16.54 11.60 2.76
N VAL A 101 16.31 12.25 1.62
CA VAL A 101 15.85 13.65 1.52
C VAL A 101 14.41 13.80 2.02
N PHE A 102 13.55 12.85 1.66
CA PHE A 102 12.14 12.89 2.03
C PHE A 102 11.65 11.46 2.30
N ARG A 103 10.95 11.27 3.41
CA ARG A 103 10.44 9.95 3.84
C ARG A 103 9.01 10.08 4.33
N ALA A 104 8.19 9.10 3.97
CA ALA A 104 6.89 8.88 4.60
C ALA A 104 6.73 7.41 4.98
N GLU A 105 5.92 7.19 6.00
CA GLU A 105 5.70 5.88 6.59
C GLU A 105 4.22 5.75 7.00
N LEU A 106 3.60 4.64 6.59
CA LEU A 106 2.35 4.16 7.19
C LEU A 106 2.68 3.10 8.23
N PHE A 107 2.11 3.26 9.41
CA PHE A 107 2.49 2.48 10.58
C PHE A 107 1.27 2.04 11.40
N SER A 108 1.30 0.81 11.91
CA SER A 108 0.32 0.28 12.88
C SER A 108 0.94 -0.88 13.65
N ILE A 109 0.61 -1.01 14.94
CA ILE A 109 1.01 -2.13 15.79
C ILE A 109 -0.24 -2.89 16.21
N SER A 110 -0.28 -4.20 15.95
CA SER A 110 -1.31 -5.09 16.50
C SER A 110 -0.86 -5.66 17.86
N PRO A 111 -1.80 -6.08 18.73
CA PRO A 111 -1.49 -6.70 20.03
C PRO A 111 -0.67 -8.00 19.95
N LEU A 112 -0.55 -8.60 18.77
CA LEU A 112 0.23 -9.82 18.51
C LEU A 112 1.59 -9.53 17.86
N GLU A 113 2.12 -8.31 18.06
CA GLU A 113 3.39 -7.84 17.47
C GLU A 113 3.41 -7.80 15.94
N GLU A 114 2.25 -7.93 15.28
CA GLU A 114 2.17 -7.70 13.84
C GLU A 114 2.29 -6.20 13.58
N GLN A 115 3.26 -5.83 12.75
CA GLN A 115 3.56 -4.44 12.47
C GLN A 115 3.32 -4.16 10.99
N LEU A 116 2.47 -3.17 10.72
CA LEU A 116 2.53 -2.48 9.45
C LEU A 116 3.70 -1.49 9.51
N CYS A 117 4.63 -1.63 8.57
CA CYS A 117 5.68 -0.65 8.33
C CYS A 117 5.87 -0.49 6.81
N TRP A 118 5.08 0.41 6.22
CA TRP A 118 5.16 0.69 4.78
C TRP A 118 5.85 2.03 4.54
N ILE A 119 7.07 1.98 4.01
CA ILE A 119 7.93 3.16 3.86
C ILE A 119 8.00 3.56 2.38
N SER A 120 7.84 4.85 2.11
CA SER A 120 8.19 5.44 0.83
C SER A 120 9.19 6.57 1.05
N LYS A 121 10.27 6.58 0.27
CA LYS A 121 11.39 7.49 0.50
C LYS A 121 12.05 7.86 -0.82
N CYS A 122 12.64 9.05 -0.90
CA CYS A 122 13.42 9.48 -2.06
C CYS A 122 14.68 10.22 -1.61
N ASP A 123 15.76 9.97 -2.35
CA ASP A 123 17.10 10.45 -2.00
C ASP A 123 17.46 11.72 -2.80
N GLU A 124 16.67 12.09 -3.80
CA GLU A 124 16.88 13.31 -4.60
C GLU A 124 15.73 14.32 -4.46
N ASP A 125 16.08 15.61 -4.36
CA ASP A 125 15.13 16.73 -4.24
C ASP A 125 14.09 16.78 -5.36
N HIS A 126 14.48 16.37 -6.57
CA HIS A 126 13.62 16.44 -7.75
C HIS A 126 12.50 15.39 -7.72
N GLU A 127 12.63 14.33 -6.92
CA GLU A 127 11.64 13.25 -6.76
C GLU A 127 10.55 13.61 -5.74
N VAL A 128 10.82 14.58 -4.87
CA VAL A 128 9.92 14.99 -3.77
C VAL A 128 8.50 15.33 -4.24
N PRO A 129 8.27 16.05 -5.36
CA PRO A 129 6.91 16.32 -5.84
C PRO A 129 6.11 15.05 -6.17
N VAL A 130 6.76 14.03 -6.74
CA VAL A 130 6.11 12.74 -7.04
C VAL A 130 5.76 12.02 -5.74
N MET A 131 6.68 12.04 -4.77
CA MET A 131 6.46 11.48 -3.44
C MET A 131 5.29 12.16 -2.70
N GLN A 132 5.22 13.49 -2.75
CA GLN A 132 4.12 14.26 -2.17
C GLN A 132 2.77 13.94 -2.80
N GLN A 133 2.73 13.72 -4.13
CA GLN A 133 1.50 13.28 -4.80
C GLN A 133 1.04 11.90 -4.30
N ARG A 134 1.97 10.95 -4.14
CA ARG A 134 1.68 9.63 -3.57
C ARG A 134 1.11 9.74 -2.15
N ILE A 135 1.80 10.47 -1.27
CA ILE A 135 1.40 10.67 0.13
C ILE A 135 0.08 11.43 0.24
N SER A 136 -0.21 12.36 -0.67
CA SER A 136 -1.50 13.06 -0.70
C SER A 136 -2.68 12.09 -0.86
N ARG A 137 -2.48 10.94 -1.52
CA ARG A 137 -3.51 9.89 -1.63
C ARG A 137 -3.69 9.16 -0.31
N TRP A 138 -2.61 8.86 0.41
CA TRP A 138 -2.68 8.27 1.74
C TRP A 138 -3.40 9.21 2.71
N MET A 139 -3.01 10.48 2.72
CA MET A 139 -3.65 11.50 3.56
C MET A 139 -5.13 11.67 3.22
N ARG A 140 -5.47 11.70 1.92
CA ARG A 140 -6.88 11.73 1.50
C ARG A 140 -7.65 10.54 2.05
N TRP A 141 -7.08 9.34 1.98
CA TRP A 141 -7.72 8.12 2.47
C TRP A 141 -7.91 8.13 4.00
N LEU A 142 -6.85 8.46 4.76
CA LEU A 142 -6.89 8.53 6.22
C LEU A 142 -7.94 9.51 6.75
N ASN A 143 -8.19 10.60 6.01
CA ASN A 143 -9.13 11.66 6.38
C ASN A 143 -10.53 11.52 5.75
N ARG A 144 -10.85 10.39 5.09
CA ARG A 144 -12.21 10.17 4.59
C ARG A 144 -13.19 10.07 5.75
N GLN A 145 -14.33 10.76 5.62
CA GLN A 145 -15.48 10.63 6.51
C GLN A 145 -16.53 9.72 5.89
#